data_AF-A0A6I9Z681-F1
#
_entry.id   AF-A0A6I9Z681-F1
#
_cell.length_a   1.000
_cell.length_b   1.000
_cell.length_c   1.000
_cell.angle_alpha   90.00
_cell.angle_beta   90.00
_cell.angle_gamma   90.00
#
_symmetry.space_group_name_H-M   'P 1'
#
loop_
_entity.id
_entity.type
_entity.pdbx_description
1 polymer ?
#
loop_
_entity_poly.entity_id
_entity_poly.type
_entity_poly.pdbx_seq_one_letter_code
_entity_poly.pdbx_strand_id
1 'polypeptide(L)'
;MSEDSVAIIQDHTEDTGLMATTMAHELGHNLGINHDTNGCNCPADTCIMTPRLTGVPLYDFSSCSVEQYKTFLTSNLPECILDKPLKTVVDAPAVCGNYFVEMGEECDCGSPEDCQ
;
A
#
# COMPACT_ATOMS: atom_id res chain seq x y z
N MET A 1 -4.44 -16.71 13.78
CA MET A 1 -4.35 -15.46 13.01
C MET A 1 -4.47 -14.33 14.02
N SER A 2 -3.72 -13.24 13.86
CA SER A 2 -3.90 -12.07 14.73
C SER A 2 -5.29 -11.49 14.48
N GLU A 3 -6.04 -11.18 15.55
CA GLU A 3 -7.34 -10.49 15.46
C GLU A 3 -7.16 -9.03 14.97
N ASP A 4 -5.92 -8.55 14.89
CA ASP A 4 -5.54 -7.18 14.56
C ASP A 4 -5.25 -6.97 13.06
N SER A 5 -5.43 -7.98 12.19
CA SER A 5 -5.22 -7.85 10.74
C SER A 5 -6.50 -7.38 10.02
N VAL A 6 -7.05 -6.25 10.49
CA VAL A 6 -8.31 -5.69 9.99
C VAL A 6 -8.28 -4.17 10.09
N ALA A 7 -8.99 -3.51 9.18
CA ALA A 7 -9.26 -2.08 9.26
C ALA A 7 -10.69 -1.78 8.83
N ILE A 8 -11.24 -0.67 9.32
CA ILE A 8 -12.56 -0.18 8.92
C ILE A 8 -12.36 1.11 8.14
N ILE A 9 -12.83 1.13 6.90
CA ILE A 9 -12.77 2.29 6.02
C ILE A 9 -14.20 2.78 5.80
N GLN A 10 -14.45 4.04 6.15
CA GLN A 10 -15.71 4.70 5.81
C GLN A 10 -15.69 5.08 4.33
N ASP A 11 -16.75 4.73 3.59
CA ASP A 11 -16.99 5.25 2.25
C ASP A 11 -17.43 6.73 2.33
N HIS A 12 -16.47 7.65 2.21
CA HIS A 12 -16.66 9.07 2.53
C HIS A 12 -16.61 9.99 1.30
N THR A 13 -16.31 9.47 0.11
CA THR A 13 -16.21 10.23 -1.13
C THR A 13 -16.34 9.33 -2.35
N GLU A 14 -16.91 9.85 -3.44
CA GLU A 14 -17.00 9.16 -4.74
C GLU A 14 -15.66 9.17 -5.52
N ASP A 15 -14.67 9.93 -5.05
CA ASP A 15 -13.33 9.96 -5.64
C ASP A 15 -12.56 8.71 -5.23
N THR A 16 -12.36 7.80 -6.18
CA THR A 16 -11.68 6.52 -5.95
C THR A 16 -10.22 6.67 -5.52
N GLY A 17 -9.54 7.75 -5.92
CA GLY A 17 -8.17 8.04 -5.51
C GLY A 17 -8.10 8.41 -4.03
N LEU A 18 -9.03 9.22 -3.53
CA LEU A 18 -9.14 9.56 -2.11
C LEU A 18 -9.51 8.34 -1.26
N MET A 19 -10.41 7.50 -1.76
CA MET A 19 -10.75 6.23 -1.12
C MET A 19 -9.55 5.29 -1.06
N ALA A 20 -8.78 5.18 -2.15
CA ALA A 20 -7.54 4.39 -2.19
C ALA A 20 -6.49 4.92 -1.21
N THR A 21 -6.32 6.25 -1.08
CA THR A 21 -5.43 6.84 -0.06
C THR A 21 -5.85 6.44 1.36
N THR A 22 -7.16 6.47 1.65
CA THR A 22 -7.67 6.05 2.98
C THR A 22 -7.41 4.56 3.21
N MET A 23 -7.63 3.71 2.21
CA MET A 23 -7.33 2.29 2.31
C MET A 23 -5.84 2.00 2.53
N ALA A 24 -4.97 2.68 1.78
CA ALA A 24 -3.52 2.56 1.93
C ALA A 24 -3.04 3.03 3.31
N HIS A 25 -3.66 4.09 3.86
CA HIS A 25 -3.37 4.59 5.21
C HIS A 25 -3.63 3.53 6.28
N GLU A 26 -4.82 2.91 6.25
CA GLU A 26 -5.18 1.91 7.26
C GLU A 26 -4.42 0.59 7.08
N LEU A 27 -4.11 0.19 5.84
CA LEU A 27 -3.18 -0.92 5.59
C LEU A 27 -1.78 -0.60 6.12
N GLY A 28 -1.34 0.67 6.05
CA GLY A 28 -0.10 1.14 6.65
C GLY A 28 -0.04 0.88 8.17
N HIS A 29 -1.14 1.17 8.90
CA HIS A 29 -1.23 0.86 10.33
C HIS A 29 -1.10 -0.65 10.61
N ASN A 30 -1.77 -1.49 9.81
CA ASN A 30 -1.63 -2.95 9.92
C ASN A 30 -0.21 -3.44 9.64
N LEU A 31 0.57 -2.67 8.88
CA LEU A 31 1.98 -2.92 8.59
C LEU A 31 2.94 -2.19 9.56
N GLY A 32 2.44 -1.77 10.72
CA GLY A 32 3.22 -1.20 11.81
C GLY A 32 3.67 0.25 11.59
N ILE A 33 3.06 0.95 10.65
CA ILE A 33 3.39 2.34 10.33
C ILE A 33 2.49 3.28 11.14
N ASN A 34 3.06 4.27 11.82
CA ASN A 34 2.32 5.29 12.54
C ASN A 34 2.17 6.56 11.71
N HIS A 35 1.37 7.51 12.21
CA HIS A 35 1.24 8.81 11.56
C HIS A 35 2.57 9.55 11.41
N ASP A 36 2.70 10.28 10.32
CA ASP A 36 3.82 11.18 10.08
C ASP A 36 3.84 12.31 11.13
N THR A 37 5.04 12.66 11.59
CA THR A 37 5.27 13.73 12.57
C THR A 37 6.27 14.76 12.05
N ASN A 38 6.47 15.84 12.80
CA ASN A 38 7.48 16.85 12.48
C ASN A 38 8.87 16.19 12.41
N GLY A 39 9.47 16.19 11.21
CA GLY A 39 10.77 15.56 10.94
C GLY A 39 10.71 14.41 9.94
N CYS A 40 9.52 13.90 9.61
CA CYS A 40 9.34 12.95 8.53
C CYS A 40 9.47 13.67 7.17
N ASN A 41 10.34 13.17 6.30
CA ASN A 41 10.51 13.74 4.97
C ASN A 41 9.55 13.05 4.00
N CYS A 42 8.73 13.83 3.30
CA CYS A 42 7.84 13.34 2.27
C CYS A 42 8.39 13.76 0.89
N PRO A 43 8.49 12.85 -0.10
CA PRO A 43 8.87 13.23 -1.46
C PRO A 43 7.89 14.23 -2.09
N ALA A 44 6.61 14.09 -1.74
CA ALA A 44 5.55 15.05 -2.02
C ALA A 44 5.37 16.06 -0.86
N ASP A 45 4.43 16.98 -1.00
CA ASP A 45 4.07 17.92 0.09
C ASP A 45 3.33 17.23 1.24
N THR A 46 2.64 16.12 0.98
CA THR A 46 1.91 15.34 1.98
C THR A 46 1.93 13.85 1.61
N CYS A 47 2.15 12.99 2.59
CA CYS A 47 2.31 11.55 2.41
C CYS A 47 1.12 10.78 3.01
N ILE A 48 0.94 9.53 2.58
CA ILE A 48 -0.21 8.67 2.92
C ILE A 48 -0.48 8.62 4.43
N MET A 49 0.56 8.62 5.27
CA MET A 49 0.43 8.49 6.73
C MET A 49 0.18 9.82 7.45
N THR A 50 -0.19 10.88 6.74
CA THR A 50 -0.68 12.12 7.36
C THR A 50 -1.89 11.85 8.28
N PRO A 51 -1.99 12.49 9.46
CA PRO A 51 -3.07 12.22 10.42
C PRO A 51 -4.45 12.79 10.00
N ARG A 52 -4.56 13.39 8.81
CA ARG A 52 -5.78 14.07 8.35
C ARG A 52 -6.04 13.76 6.89
N LEU A 53 -7.32 13.57 6.55
CA LEU A 53 -7.74 13.49 5.16
C LEU A 53 -7.32 14.76 4.40
N THR A 54 -6.71 14.53 3.24
CA THR A 54 -6.40 15.55 2.24
C THR A 54 -7.55 15.64 1.24
N GLY A 55 -7.76 16.81 0.64
CA GLY A 55 -8.70 16.97 -0.48
C GLY A 55 -8.15 16.49 -1.82
N VAL A 56 -7.00 15.80 -1.82
CA VAL A 56 -6.30 15.28 -3.02
C VAL A 56 -5.75 13.87 -2.73
N PRO A 57 -5.74 12.95 -3.72
CA PRO A 57 -5.13 11.64 -3.56
C PRO A 57 -3.62 11.72 -3.28
N LEU A 58 -3.13 10.81 -2.45
CA LEU A 58 -1.73 10.68 -2.06
C LEU A 58 -1.20 9.30 -2.47
N TYR A 59 0.05 9.26 -2.96
CA TYR A 59 0.68 8.06 -3.50
C TYR A 59 2.04 7.74 -2.85
N ASP A 60 2.62 8.70 -2.11
CA ASP A 60 3.94 8.57 -1.51
C ASP A 60 3.86 8.26 -0.01
N PHE A 61 4.78 7.40 0.43
CA PHE A 61 5.08 7.18 1.85
C PHE A 61 6.27 8.05 2.27
N SER A 62 6.26 8.50 3.53
CA SER A 62 7.34 9.32 4.07
C SER A 62 8.58 8.47 4.40
N SER A 63 9.71 9.14 4.65
CA SER A 63 10.92 8.50 5.16
C SER A 63 10.68 7.75 6.48
N CYS A 64 9.83 8.29 7.36
CA CYS A 64 9.45 7.64 8.62
C CYS A 64 8.64 6.37 8.36
N SER A 65 7.69 6.44 7.42
CA SER A 65 6.86 5.28 7.06
C SER A 65 7.72 4.11 6.57
N VAL A 66 8.69 4.40 5.70
CA VAL A 66 9.62 3.39 5.17
C VAL A 66 10.48 2.77 6.28
N GLU A 67 10.98 3.58 7.23
CA GLU A 67 11.77 3.08 8.35
C GLU A 67 10.94 2.20 9.28
N GLN A 68 9.74 2.65 9.66
CA GLN A 68 8.85 1.90 10.55
C GLN A 68 8.40 0.57 9.92
N TYR A 69 8.08 0.56 8.63
CA TYR A 69 7.74 -0.66 7.92
C TYR A 69 8.88 -1.68 7.93
N LYS A 70 10.12 -1.24 7.70
CA LYS A 70 11.30 -2.11 7.79
C LYS A 70 11.48 -2.69 9.20
N THR A 71 11.28 -1.87 10.23
CA THR A 71 11.31 -2.33 11.63
C THR A 71 10.20 -3.33 11.91
N PHE A 72 8.99 -3.11 11.42
CA PHE A 72 7.87 -4.04 11.56
C PHE A 72 8.17 -5.40 10.94
N LEU A 73 8.65 -5.44 9.69
CA LEU A 73 9.01 -6.68 9.00
C LEU A 73 10.09 -7.47 9.74
N THR A 74 11.13 -6.78 10.19
CA THR A 74 12.28 -7.42 10.86
C THR A 74 11.99 -7.84 12.29
N SER A 75 11.08 -7.18 12.98
CA SER A 75 10.74 -7.49 14.39
C SER A 75 9.63 -8.52 14.51
N ASN A 76 8.63 -8.50 13.62
CA ASN A 76 7.45 -9.37 13.71
C ASN A 76 7.50 -10.57 12.77
N LEU A 77 8.28 -10.51 11.68
CA LEU A 77 8.40 -11.56 10.67
C LEU A 77 7.02 -12.11 10.22
N PRO A 78 6.15 -11.27 9.65
CA PRO A 78 4.81 -11.70 9.25
C PRO A 78 4.88 -12.69 8.08
N GLU A 79 4.79 -13.98 8.37
CA GLU A 79 5.00 -15.04 7.35
C GLU A 79 3.90 -15.05 6.27
N CYS A 80 2.68 -14.60 6.58
CA CYS A 80 1.52 -14.66 5.70
C CYS A 80 1.50 -13.63 4.55
N ILE A 81 2.53 -12.80 4.44
CA ILE A 81 2.70 -11.87 3.30
C ILE A 81 3.87 -12.28 2.40
N LEU A 82 4.47 -13.46 2.66
CA LEU A 82 5.62 -13.98 1.92
C LEU A 82 5.19 -14.90 0.77
N ASP A 83 4.00 -15.48 0.83
CA ASP A 83 3.47 -16.32 -0.23
C ASP A 83 2.91 -15.48 -1.37
N LYS A 84 3.40 -15.75 -2.58
CA LYS A 84 2.84 -15.16 -3.80
C LYS A 84 1.51 -15.83 -4.12
N PRO A 85 0.39 -15.10 -4.26
CA PRO A 85 -0.89 -15.69 -4.62
C PRO A 85 -0.82 -16.33 -6.02
N LEU A 86 -1.66 -17.34 -6.24
CA LEU A 86 -1.84 -17.92 -7.57
C LEU A 86 -2.62 -16.95 -8.46
N LYS A 87 -2.26 -16.84 -9.75
CA LYS A 87 -3.00 -16.00 -10.70
C LYS A 87 -4.49 -16.34 -10.82
N THR A 88 -4.87 -17.57 -10.48
CA THR A 88 -6.27 -18.05 -10.50
C THR A 88 -7.11 -17.60 -9.30
N VAL A 89 -6.49 -17.06 -8.24
CA VAL A 89 -7.21 -16.58 -7.04
C VAL A 89 -7.36 -15.06 -7.01
N VAL A 90 -6.79 -14.35 -7.98
CA VAL A 90 -6.95 -12.90 -8.14
C VAL A 90 -8.23 -12.66 -8.94
N ASP A 91 -9.28 -12.20 -8.27
CA ASP A 91 -10.59 -11.92 -8.87
C ASP A 91 -10.67 -10.55 -9.56
N ALA A 92 -9.63 -9.73 -9.44
CA ALA A 92 -9.53 -8.45 -10.14
C ALA A 92 -9.29 -8.67 -11.65
N PRO A 93 -9.79 -7.77 -12.53
CA PRO A 93 -9.42 -7.78 -13.94
C PRO A 93 -7.90 -7.61 -14.09
N ALA A 94 -7.30 -8.38 -15.00
CA ALA A 94 -5.86 -8.30 -15.25
C ALA A 94 -5.43 -6.90 -15.72
N VAL A 95 -4.30 -6.40 -15.19
CA VAL A 95 -3.70 -5.10 -15.51
C VAL A 95 -2.23 -5.26 -15.85
N CYS A 96 -1.95 -5.31 -17.15
CA CYS A 96 -0.57 -5.36 -17.65
C CYS A 96 0.25 -4.13 -17.23
N GLY A 97 1.40 -4.39 -16.62
CA GLY A 97 2.34 -3.41 -16.10
C GLY A 97 2.22 -3.18 -14.59
N ASN A 98 1.51 -4.04 -13.85
CA ASN A 98 1.35 -3.94 -12.40
C ASN A 98 2.35 -4.79 -11.59
N TYR A 99 3.34 -5.39 -12.26
CA TYR A 99 4.39 -6.26 -11.71
C TYR A 99 3.90 -7.64 -11.22
N PHE A 100 2.66 -8.02 -11.53
CA PHE A 100 2.10 -9.32 -11.14
C PHE A 100 1.50 -10.03 -12.35
N VAL A 101 1.96 -11.25 -12.63
CA VAL A 101 1.43 -12.05 -13.75
C VAL A 101 0.02 -12.57 -13.43
N GLU A 102 -0.97 -12.07 -14.14
CA GLU A 102 -2.38 -12.41 -13.96
C GLU A 102 -2.88 -13.41 -15.01
N MET A 103 -4.17 -13.76 -14.93
CA MET A 103 -4.80 -14.63 -15.92
C MET A 103 -4.86 -13.92 -17.28
N GLY A 104 -4.21 -14.51 -18.29
CA GLY A 104 -4.11 -13.96 -19.64
C GLY A 104 -2.73 -13.43 -19.99
N GLU A 105 -1.83 -13.31 -19.01
CA GLU A 105 -0.48 -12.80 -19.21
C GLU A 105 0.57 -13.92 -19.18
N GLU A 106 1.61 -13.74 -20.00
CA GLU A 106 2.80 -14.60 -20.00
C GLU A 106 3.87 -14.06 -19.05
N CYS A 107 3.97 -12.73 -18.93
CA CYS A 107 4.88 -12.00 -18.07
C CYS A 107 4.31 -10.61 -17.74
N ASP A 108 4.80 -10.03 -16.65
CA ASP A 108 4.58 -8.63 -16.27
C ASP A 108 5.85 -8.12 -15.58
N CYS A 109 6.48 -7.09 -16.14
CA CYS A 109 7.70 -6.45 -15.63
C CYS A 109 7.50 -4.97 -15.29
N GLY A 110 6.25 -4.50 -15.23
CA GLY A 110 5.94 -3.09 -15.04
C GLY A 110 5.73 -2.30 -16.34
N SER A 111 5.86 -0.98 -16.22
CA SER A 111 5.77 -0.06 -17.36
C SER A 111 6.93 -0.30 -18.35
N PRO A 112 6.79 0.09 -19.64
CA PRO A 112 7.90 0.04 -20.59
C PRO A 112 9.15 0.80 -20.14
N GLU A 113 8.98 1.88 -19.37
CA GLU A 113 10.06 2.71 -18.85
C GLU A 113 10.82 2.06 -17.69
N ASP A 114 10.12 1.27 -16.86
CA ASP A 114 10.68 0.63 -15.66
C ASP A 114 11.17 -0.80 -15.90
N CYS A 115 10.68 -1.46 -16.97
CA CYS A 115 11.00 -2.85 -17.29
C CYS A 115 12.49 -3.01 -17.66
N GLN A 116 13.19 -3.89 -16.94
CA GLN A 116 14.63 -4.13 -17.05
C GLN A 116 14.98 -5.37 -17.88
#